data_AF-A0A4Q9H2N1-F1
#
_entry.id   AF-A0A4Q9H2N1-F1
#
_cell.length_a   1.000
_cell.length_b   1.000
_cell.length_c   1.000
_cell.angle_alpha   90.00
_cell.angle_beta   90.00
_cell.angle_gamma   90.00
#
_symmetry.space_group_name_H-M   'P 1'
#
loop_
_entity.id
_entity.type
_entity.pdbx_description
1 polymer ?
#
loop_
_entity_poly.entity_id
_entity_poly.type
_entity_poly.pdbx_seq_one_letter_code
_entity_poly.pdbx_strand_id
1 'polypeptide(L)'
;MIQTYTFRGQGRQIDAAGVSFRYESGSDGAGETTIELRVDGIPLGTFEPGDQLDLPTPARRWEIVPRSSGCLGSVRIGMGRVTSAKLSGVVQTIDGGKSRSLAGGGLAAYCGVGSVASQFGQAQLWNTAGSGKNLIVTACSVASGAQGPLNCSAFLGQVQLSTYIGAGQNKKTGGAVSTAAQTRVENVGAGRAPSVPQILRNFSGLASQQADWKSSEPIVILPGYGLTVHHWGAAVDLGVSFEWFEE
;
A
#
# COMPACT_ATOMS: atom_id res chain seq x y z
N MET A 1 21.02 36.83 -21.68
CA MET A 1 19.94 36.19 -22.47
C MET A 1 20.19 34.68 -22.46
N ILE A 2 19.15 33.87 -22.26
CA ILE A 2 19.20 32.40 -22.34
C ILE A 2 18.35 31.98 -23.53
N GLN A 3 18.89 31.13 -24.41
CA GLN A 3 18.18 30.61 -25.57
C GLN A 3 18.18 29.08 -25.54
N THR A 4 17.08 28.49 -25.98
CA THR A 4 16.95 27.03 -26.13
C THR A 4 17.13 26.67 -27.60
N TYR A 5 17.94 25.67 -27.87
CA TYR A 5 18.18 25.14 -29.21
C TYR A 5 17.88 23.65 -29.24
N THR A 6 17.23 23.19 -30.31
CA THR A 6 17.00 21.77 -30.56
C THR A 6 18.03 21.22 -31.54
N PHE A 7 18.37 19.95 -31.45
CA PHE A 7 19.23 19.27 -32.41
C PHE A 7 18.65 17.91 -32.80
N ARG A 8 19.15 17.36 -33.91
CA ARG A 8 18.79 16.02 -34.40
C ARG A 8 20.06 15.18 -34.54
N GLY A 9 19.96 13.91 -34.92
CA GLY A 9 21.09 12.98 -34.90
C GLY A 9 22.27 13.27 -35.83
N GLN A 10 22.22 14.35 -36.63
CA GLN A 10 23.39 14.88 -37.35
C GLN A 10 24.18 15.92 -36.52
N GLY A 11 23.71 16.22 -35.31
CA GLY A 11 24.22 17.29 -34.49
C GLY A 11 23.75 18.68 -34.92
N ARG A 12 24.37 19.69 -34.32
CA ARG A 12 24.09 21.10 -34.61
C ARG A 12 25.27 21.98 -34.22
N GLN A 13 25.66 22.86 -35.13
CA GLN A 13 26.50 24.01 -34.82
C GLN A 13 25.61 25.22 -34.48
N ILE A 14 25.99 25.94 -33.43
CA ILE A 14 25.27 27.11 -32.92
C ILE A 14 26.28 28.24 -32.73
N ASP A 15 26.21 29.25 -33.60
CA ASP A 15 27.03 30.47 -33.48
C ASP A 15 26.31 31.46 -32.54
N ALA A 16 26.45 31.23 -31.23
CA ALA A 16 25.84 32.04 -30.19
C ALA A 16 26.83 32.29 -29.04
N ALA A 17 26.96 33.56 -28.65
CA ALA A 17 27.75 33.92 -27.49
C ALA A 17 27.11 33.39 -26.20
N GLY A 18 27.87 32.64 -25.40
CA GLY A 18 27.39 32.10 -24.13
C GLY A 18 28.52 31.71 -23.19
N VAL A 19 28.26 31.78 -21.88
CA VAL A 19 29.17 31.28 -20.84
C VAL A 19 28.66 29.99 -20.21
N SER A 20 27.39 29.65 -20.37
CA SER A 20 26.79 28.45 -19.81
C SER A 20 26.15 27.60 -20.89
N PHE A 21 26.33 26.29 -20.78
CA PHE A 21 25.68 25.27 -21.59
C PHE A 21 24.96 24.29 -20.67
N ARG A 22 23.78 23.86 -21.08
CA ARG A 22 23.03 22.80 -20.42
C ARG A 22 22.40 21.87 -21.42
N TYR A 23 22.61 20.57 -21.25
CA TYR A 23 21.90 19.56 -22.01
C TYR A 23 20.58 19.26 -21.30
N GLU A 24 19.44 19.68 -21.86
CA GLU A 24 18.15 19.62 -21.16
C GLU A 24 17.43 18.27 -21.34
N SER A 25 17.53 17.67 -22.53
CA SER A 25 16.82 16.44 -22.85
C SER A 25 17.44 15.77 -24.07
N GLY A 26 17.60 14.45 -24.01
CA GLY A 26 17.90 13.60 -25.16
C GLY A 26 16.88 12.48 -25.26
N SER A 27 16.56 12.06 -26.48
CA SER A 27 15.73 10.90 -26.74
C SER A 27 16.26 10.17 -27.94
N ASP A 28 16.45 8.86 -27.79
CA ASP A 28 16.72 7.91 -28.86
C ASP A 28 15.87 6.67 -28.57
N GLY A 29 15.23 6.10 -29.59
CA GLY A 29 14.47 4.86 -29.46
C GLY A 29 15.32 3.68 -28.99
N ALA A 30 16.65 3.76 -29.13
CA ALA A 30 17.61 2.77 -28.65
C ALA A 30 18.21 3.07 -27.26
N GLY A 31 17.86 4.19 -26.63
CA GLY A 31 18.34 4.58 -25.29
C GLY A 31 19.70 5.29 -25.26
N GLU A 32 20.41 5.43 -26.38
CA GLU A 32 21.67 6.18 -26.47
C GLU A 32 21.39 7.69 -26.63
N THR A 33 21.51 8.44 -25.55
CA THR A 33 21.16 9.87 -25.52
C THR A 33 22.35 10.80 -25.31
N THR A 34 23.58 10.28 -25.32
CA THR A 34 24.76 11.09 -25.05
C THR A 34 25.19 11.95 -26.24
N ILE A 35 25.83 13.09 -25.94
CA ILE A 35 26.41 13.99 -26.94
C ILE A 35 27.89 14.23 -26.63
N GLU A 36 28.70 14.44 -27.66
CA GLU A 36 30.00 15.09 -27.53
C GLU A 36 29.81 16.60 -27.71
N LEU A 37 30.30 17.38 -26.75
CA LEU A 37 30.25 18.84 -26.81
C LEU A 37 31.61 19.38 -27.25
N ARG A 38 31.61 20.24 -28.26
CA ARG A 38 32.78 21.06 -28.63
C ARG A 38 32.45 22.54 -28.53
N VAL A 39 33.44 23.31 -28.12
CA VAL A 39 33.34 24.75 -27.92
C VAL A 39 34.48 25.42 -28.67
N ASP A 40 34.14 26.31 -29.60
CA ASP A 40 35.11 26.98 -30.47
C ASP A 40 36.09 26.00 -31.15
N GLY A 41 35.59 24.82 -31.53
CA GLY A 41 36.35 23.73 -32.16
C GLY A 41 37.12 22.81 -31.19
N ILE A 42 37.10 23.08 -29.88
CA ILE A 42 37.78 22.28 -28.86
C ILE A 42 36.80 21.28 -28.24
N PRO A 43 37.07 19.96 -28.27
CA PRO A 43 36.23 18.98 -27.61
C PRO A 43 36.35 19.08 -26.09
N LEU A 44 35.21 19.16 -25.40
CA LEU A 44 35.15 19.26 -23.93
C LEU A 44 34.72 17.97 -23.25
N GLY A 45 34.13 17.04 -23.99
CA GLY A 45 33.80 15.71 -23.49
C GLY A 45 32.39 15.24 -23.86
N THR A 46 31.97 14.16 -23.21
CA THR A 46 30.64 13.57 -23.35
C THR A 46 29.71 14.13 -22.29
N PHE A 47 28.47 14.43 -22.69
CA PHE A 47 27.41 14.97 -21.83
C PHE A 47 26.17 14.08 -21.91
N GLU A 48 25.55 13.87 -20.76
CA GLU A 48 24.25 13.20 -20.61
C GLU A 48 23.13 14.24 -20.37
N PRO A 49 21.85 13.91 -20.67
CA PRO A 49 20.75 14.79 -20.36
C PRO A 49 20.71 15.17 -18.87
N GLY A 50 20.80 16.47 -18.59
CA GLY A 50 20.88 17.04 -17.24
C GLY A 50 22.20 17.77 -16.95
N ASP A 51 23.27 17.38 -17.63
CA ASP A 51 24.61 17.92 -17.44
C ASP A 51 24.70 19.42 -17.78
N GLN A 52 25.60 20.10 -17.07
CA GLN A 52 25.86 21.52 -17.21
C GLN A 52 27.36 21.79 -17.32
N LEU A 53 27.70 22.77 -18.14
CA LEU A 53 29.03 23.33 -18.25
C LEU A 53 28.96 24.86 -18.10
N ASP A 54 29.78 25.40 -17.22
CA ASP A 54 30.00 26.84 -17.11
C ASP A 54 31.46 27.16 -17.50
N LEU A 55 31.63 28.15 -18.37
CA LEU A 55 32.92 28.61 -18.89
C LEU A 55 33.31 29.95 -18.23
N PRO A 56 34.61 30.18 -17.99
CA PRO A 56 35.10 31.44 -17.42
C PRO A 56 34.96 32.62 -18.40
N THR A 57 34.88 32.35 -19.70
CA THR A 57 34.77 33.35 -20.77
C THR A 57 33.70 32.94 -21.78
N PRO A 58 33.01 33.88 -22.44
CA PRO A 58 32.00 33.55 -23.44
C PRO A 58 32.61 32.83 -24.65
N ALA A 59 32.08 31.65 -24.95
CA ALA A 59 32.31 30.95 -26.20
C ALA A 59 31.62 31.66 -27.36
N ARG A 60 32.16 31.54 -28.58
CA ARG A 60 31.53 32.11 -29.79
C ARG A 60 30.70 31.08 -30.54
N ARG A 61 31.08 29.81 -30.44
CA ARG A 61 30.48 28.69 -31.14
C ARG A 61 30.35 27.47 -30.24
N TRP A 62 29.20 26.81 -30.37
CA TRP A 62 28.89 25.54 -29.73
C TRP A 62 28.60 24.49 -30.78
N GLU A 63 29.20 23.32 -30.66
CA GLU A 63 28.97 22.19 -31.54
C GLU A 63 28.49 20.99 -30.72
N ILE A 64 27.31 20.51 -31.06
CA ILE A 64 26.67 19.35 -30.43
C ILE A 64 26.79 18.20 -31.41
N VAL A 65 27.47 17.13 -31.02
CA VAL A 65 27.68 15.95 -31.85
C VAL A 65 27.08 14.73 -31.13
N PRO A 66 25.85 14.31 -31.49
CA PRO A 66 25.23 13.14 -30.89
C PRO A 66 26.01 11.87 -31.19
N ARG A 67 26.11 10.97 -30.21
CA ARG A 67 26.77 9.67 -30.44
C ARG A 67 25.92 8.69 -31.25
N SER A 68 24.61 8.94 -31.32
CA SER A 68 23.67 8.18 -32.14
C SER A 68 22.99 9.08 -33.17
N SER A 69 22.83 8.57 -34.39
CA SER A 69 22.06 9.24 -35.46
C SER A 69 20.56 9.29 -35.20
N GLY A 70 20.06 8.52 -34.22
CA GLY A 70 18.69 8.56 -33.73
C GLY A 70 18.45 9.60 -32.62
N CYS A 71 19.52 10.15 -32.03
CA CYS A 71 19.40 11.03 -30.88
C CYS A 71 18.86 12.42 -31.28
N LEU A 72 17.73 12.79 -30.68
CA LEU A 72 17.10 14.10 -30.79
C LEU A 72 17.13 14.76 -29.41
N GLY A 73 17.36 16.06 -29.35
CA GLY A 73 17.45 16.71 -28.05
C GLY A 73 17.33 18.22 -28.05
N SER A 74 17.45 18.78 -26.85
CA SER A 74 17.45 20.23 -26.64
C SER A 74 18.55 20.64 -25.67
N VAL A 75 19.15 21.80 -25.92
CA VAL A 75 20.16 22.42 -25.08
C VAL A 75 19.75 23.84 -24.76
N ARG A 76 20.26 24.39 -23.65
CA ARG A 76 20.19 25.80 -23.33
C ARG A 76 21.58 26.41 -23.30
N ILE A 77 21.72 27.55 -23.96
CA ILE A 77 22.95 28.35 -23.96
C ILE A 77 22.60 29.73 -23.43
N GLY A 78 23.45 30.29 -22.57
CA GLY A 78 23.17 31.54 -21.90
C GLY A 78 24.40 32.36 -21.54
N MET A 79 24.20 33.67 -21.41
CA MET A 79 25.20 34.63 -20.89
C MET A 79 25.23 34.71 -19.35
N GLY A 80 24.58 33.77 -18.65
CA GLY A 80 24.56 33.67 -17.20
C GLY A 80 24.15 32.25 -16.81
N ARG A 81 24.41 31.86 -15.55
CA ARG A 81 24.23 30.48 -15.07
C ARG A 81 22.81 29.96 -15.34
N VAL A 82 22.70 28.85 -16.07
CA VAL A 82 21.43 28.18 -16.35
C VAL A 82 21.22 27.07 -15.31
N THR A 83 20.41 27.32 -14.29
CA THR A 83 20.02 26.29 -13.30
C THR A 83 18.56 25.89 -13.50
N SER A 84 18.29 24.60 -13.77
CA SER A 84 16.92 24.07 -13.82
C SER A 84 16.90 22.60 -13.40
N ALA A 85 16.78 22.29 -12.11
CA ALA A 85 16.67 20.91 -11.65
C ALA A 85 15.32 20.31 -12.10
N LYS A 86 15.34 19.44 -13.12
CA LYS A 86 14.22 18.54 -13.40
C LYS A 86 14.49 17.23 -12.67
N LEU A 87 13.70 16.93 -11.66
CA LEU A 87 13.66 15.61 -11.06
C LEU A 87 12.76 14.73 -11.92
N SER A 88 13.36 13.82 -12.69
CA SER A 88 12.63 12.76 -13.38
C SER A 88 12.92 11.45 -12.64
N GLY A 89 11.89 10.75 -12.22
CA GLY A 89 12.02 9.49 -11.48
C GLY A 89 10.76 8.66 -11.63
N VAL A 90 10.92 7.34 -11.55
CA VAL A 90 9.78 6.41 -11.53
C VAL A 90 9.28 6.29 -10.10
N VAL A 91 8.04 6.68 -9.85
CA VAL A 91 7.37 6.42 -8.57
C VAL A 91 6.76 5.03 -8.63
N GLN A 92 7.42 4.05 -8.00
CA GLN A 92 6.84 2.74 -7.78
C GLN A 92 6.09 2.74 -6.45
N THR A 93 4.77 2.51 -6.50
CA THR A 93 3.97 2.30 -5.30
C THR A 93 3.90 0.81 -5.02
N ILE A 94 4.49 0.36 -3.92
CA ILE A 94 4.38 -1.04 -3.49
C ILE A 94 3.04 -1.18 -2.76
N ASP A 95 2.13 -1.97 -3.32
CA ASP A 95 0.93 -2.38 -2.60
C ASP A 95 1.32 -3.38 -1.50
N GLY A 96 1.41 -2.87 -0.27
CA GLY A 96 1.75 -3.68 0.91
C GLY A 96 0.75 -4.81 1.17
N GLY A 97 -0.53 -4.63 0.81
CA GLY A 97 -1.56 -5.66 0.97
C GLY A 97 -1.35 -6.83 0.00
N LYS A 98 -1.05 -6.52 -1.26
CA LYS A 98 -0.68 -7.53 -2.27
C LYS A 98 0.61 -8.25 -1.88
N SER A 99 1.66 -7.51 -1.50
CA SER A 99 2.94 -8.10 -1.11
C SER A 99 2.79 -9.05 0.08
N ARG A 100 2.03 -8.63 1.11
CA ARG A 100 1.74 -9.46 2.30
C ARG A 100 0.96 -10.73 1.95
N SER A 101 -0.03 -10.62 1.06
CA SER A 101 -0.81 -11.78 0.60
C SER A 101 0.07 -12.76 -0.19
N LEU A 102 0.94 -12.27 -1.08
CA LEU A 102 1.87 -13.11 -1.84
C LEU A 102 2.91 -13.81 -0.95
N ALA A 103 3.34 -13.14 0.12
CA ALA A 103 4.20 -13.69 1.16
C ALA A 103 3.47 -14.68 2.10
N GLY A 104 2.15 -14.83 1.97
CA GLY A 104 1.33 -15.71 2.80
C GLY A 104 1.02 -15.17 4.20
N GLY A 105 1.25 -13.87 4.44
CA GLY A 105 0.94 -13.24 5.74
C GLY A 105 -0.52 -12.77 5.85
N GLY A 106 -1.24 -12.65 4.73
CA GLY A 106 -2.65 -12.26 4.73
C GLY A 106 -3.58 -13.43 5.07
N LEU A 107 -4.36 -13.29 6.14
CA LEU A 107 -5.26 -14.32 6.66
C LEU A 107 -6.70 -13.83 6.70
N ALA A 108 -7.64 -14.77 6.58
CA ALA A 108 -9.05 -14.53 6.82
C ALA A 108 -9.73 -15.78 7.38
N ALA A 109 -10.84 -15.58 8.08
CA ALA A 109 -11.72 -16.67 8.49
C ALA A 109 -13.15 -16.17 8.68
N TYR A 110 -14.08 -17.09 8.48
CA TYR A 110 -15.48 -16.94 8.82
C TYR A 110 -15.82 -17.87 9.98
N CYS A 111 -16.62 -17.39 10.92
CA CYS A 111 -17.31 -18.25 11.87
C CYS A 111 -18.75 -17.78 12.06
N GLY A 112 -19.64 -18.73 12.30
CA GLY A 112 -21.05 -18.46 12.50
C GLY A 112 -21.59 -19.25 13.69
N VAL A 113 -22.54 -18.65 14.39
CA VAL A 113 -23.29 -19.27 15.47
C VAL A 113 -24.76 -19.28 15.09
N GLY A 114 -25.37 -20.46 15.15
CA GLY A 114 -26.80 -20.62 14.89
C GLY A 114 -27.65 -20.06 16.03
N SER A 115 -28.87 -19.66 15.69
CA SER A 115 -29.86 -19.18 16.66
C SER A 115 -30.24 -20.27 17.67
N VAL A 116 -30.26 -19.91 18.95
CA VAL A 116 -30.77 -20.75 20.05
C VAL A 116 -31.72 -19.92 20.92
N ALA A 117 -32.89 -20.49 21.23
CA ALA A 117 -33.92 -19.82 22.02
C ALA A 117 -33.39 -19.31 23.36
N SER A 118 -33.69 -18.05 23.68
CA SER A 118 -33.25 -17.36 24.91
C SER A 118 -31.74 -17.29 25.11
N GLN A 119 -30.95 -17.48 24.05
CA GLN A 119 -29.50 -17.35 24.09
C GLN A 119 -29.01 -16.31 23.09
N PHE A 120 -27.84 -15.75 23.39
CA PHE A 120 -27.19 -14.73 22.59
C PHE A 120 -25.96 -15.32 21.91
N GLY A 121 -25.87 -15.17 20.59
CA GLY A 121 -24.73 -15.63 19.81
C GLY A 121 -23.47 -14.80 20.05
N GLN A 122 -22.33 -15.48 20.13
CA GLN A 122 -21.01 -14.89 20.17
C GLN A 122 -20.08 -15.57 19.16
N ALA A 123 -19.26 -14.77 18.50
CA ALA A 123 -18.22 -15.21 17.59
C ALA A 123 -16.91 -14.48 17.92
N GLN A 124 -15.78 -15.16 17.83
CA GLN A 124 -14.51 -14.65 18.31
C GLN A 124 -13.35 -15.02 17.38
N LEU A 125 -12.48 -14.05 17.13
CA LEU A 125 -11.10 -14.28 16.69
C LEU A 125 -10.20 -14.32 17.93
N TRP A 126 -9.64 -15.49 18.23
CA TRP A 126 -8.82 -15.73 19.40
C TRP A 126 -7.35 -15.89 19.03
N ASN A 127 -6.47 -15.15 19.71
CA ASN A 127 -5.03 -15.37 19.64
C ASN A 127 -4.62 -16.37 20.72
N THR A 128 -4.18 -17.56 20.30
CA THR A 128 -3.81 -18.65 21.20
C THR A 128 -2.72 -18.20 22.16
N ALA A 129 -2.92 -18.42 23.47
CA ALA A 129 -1.91 -18.11 24.48
C ALA A 129 -0.61 -18.87 24.17
N GLY A 130 0.52 -18.17 24.25
CA GLY A 130 1.83 -18.75 23.93
C GLY A 130 2.11 -18.93 22.42
N SER A 131 1.27 -18.39 21.52
CA SER A 131 1.54 -18.41 20.07
C SER A 131 2.82 -17.69 19.67
N GLY A 132 3.28 -16.73 20.50
CA GLY A 132 4.43 -15.88 20.22
C GLY A 132 4.19 -14.84 19.13
N LYS A 133 2.97 -14.71 18.61
CA LYS A 133 2.60 -13.77 17.54
C LYS A 133 1.43 -12.89 17.93
N ASN A 134 1.41 -11.66 17.48
CA ASN A 134 0.26 -10.77 17.56
C ASN A 134 -0.65 -10.97 16.34
N LEU A 135 -1.95 -10.77 16.50
CA LEU A 135 -2.88 -10.67 15.37
C LEU A 135 -3.16 -9.21 15.09
N ILE A 136 -2.96 -8.79 13.85
CA ILE A 136 -3.17 -7.41 13.43
C ILE A 136 -4.40 -7.37 12.53
N VAL A 137 -5.56 -7.07 13.13
CA VAL A 137 -6.86 -7.11 12.48
C VAL A 137 -7.09 -5.83 11.69
N THR A 138 -7.43 -5.98 10.41
CA THR A 138 -7.64 -4.87 9.47
C THR A 138 -9.11 -4.68 9.10
N ALA A 139 -9.88 -5.77 9.12
CA ALA A 139 -11.31 -5.73 8.86
C ALA A 139 -12.08 -6.80 9.64
N CYS A 140 -13.33 -6.48 9.93
CA CYS A 140 -14.32 -7.37 10.51
C CYS A 140 -15.65 -7.10 9.79
N SER A 141 -16.31 -8.13 9.28
CA SER A 141 -17.68 -8.03 8.79
C SER A 141 -18.60 -8.85 9.68
N VAL A 142 -19.80 -8.34 9.91
CA VAL A 142 -20.82 -8.99 10.74
C VAL A 142 -22.09 -9.09 9.91
N ALA A 143 -22.73 -10.24 9.97
CA ALA A 143 -24.02 -10.47 9.34
C ALA A 143 -24.94 -11.22 10.34
N SER A 144 -26.23 -10.95 10.23
CA SER A 144 -27.28 -11.83 10.76
C SER A 144 -28.08 -12.35 9.57
N GLY A 145 -28.58 -13.58 9.67
CA GLY A 145 -29.50 -14.15 8.70
C GLY A 145 -30.90 -13.56 8.81
N ALA A 146 -31.89 -14.34 8.39
CA ALA A 146 -33.29 -13.90 8.36
C ALA A 146 -33.91 -13.67 9.75
N GLN A 147 -33.27 -14.14 10.83
CA GLN A 147 -33.84 -14.12 12.17
C GLN A 147 -33.43 -12.85 12.93
N GLY A 148 -34.11 -11.73 12.68
CA GLY A 148 -34.03 -10.53 13.51
C GLY A 148 -32.98 -9.49 13.08
N PRO A 149 -33.09 -8.25 13.60
CA PRO A 149 -32.22 -7.15 13.21
C PRO A 149 -30.78 -7.40 13.68
N LEU A 150 -29.82 -6.97 12.85
CA LEU A 150 -28.42 -6.96 13.22
C LEU A 150 -28.22 -5.96 14.37
N ASN A 151 -27.89 -6.45 15.57
CA ASN A 151 -27.53 -5.61 16.71
C ASN A 151 -26.38 -6.25 17.48
N CYS A 152 -25.15 -5.86 17.16
CA CYS A 152 -23.94 -6.47 17.71
C CYS A 152 -22.97 -5.45 18.28
N SER A 153 -22.11 -5.89 19.19
CA SER A 153 -20.92 -5.14 19.62
C SER A 153 -19.66 -5.97 19.49
N ALA A 154 -18.57 -5.36 19.03
CA ALA A 154 -17.23 -5.92 19.08
C ALA A 154 -16.44 -5.37 20.28
N PHE A 155 -15.73 -6.24 20.99
CA PHE A 155 -14.87 -5.90 22.12
C PHE A 155 -13.69 -6.87 22.26
N LEU A 156 -12.66 -6.45 22.98
CA LEU A 156 -11.52 -7.32 23.32
C LEU A 156 -11.75 -8.01 24.67
N GLY A 157 -11.25 -9.23 24.82
CA GLY A 157 -11.32 -9.96 26.09
C GLY A 157 -10.28 -11.07 26.21
N GLN A 158 -10.04 -11.52 27.44
CA GLN A 158 -9.09 -12.61 27.77
C GLN A 158 -9.75 -13.98 27.91
N VAL A 159 -11.05 -14.07 27.66
CA VAL A 159 -11.77 -15.34 27.78
C VAL A 159 -12.04 -15.88 26.39
N GLN A 160 -11.48 -17.06 26.17
CA GLN A 160 -11.70 -17.86 24.99
C GLN A 160 -13.13 -18.42 24.99
N LEU A 161 -13.86 -18.32 23.88
CA LEU A 161 -15.15 -18.99 23.71
C LEU A 161 -14.98 -20.52 23.69
N SER A 162 -16.03 -21.25 24.03
CA SER A 162 -15.98 -22.69 24.22
C SER A 162 -15.78 -23.50 22.92
N THR A 163 -16.48 -23.17 21.84
CA THR A 163 -16.52 -24.01 20.63
C THR A 163 -15.48 -23.56 19.61
N TYR A 164 -14.55 -24.45 19.26
CA TYR A 164 -13.57 -24.23 18.18
C TYR A 164 -14.19 -24.52 16.81
N ILE A 165 -14.09 -23.55 15.88
CA ILE A 165 -14.56 -23.70 14.50
C ILE A 165 -13.41 -24.03 13.55
N GLY A 166 -12.29 -23.32 13.66
CA GLY A 166 -11.15 -23.53 12.77
C GLY A 166 -10.01 -22.54 12.97
N ALA A 167 -8.93 -22.75 12.24
CA ALA A 167 -7.82 -21.83 12.14
C ALA A 167 -8.03 -20.84 10.97
N GLY A 168 -7.33 -19.71 11.02
CA GLY A 168 -7.30 -18.76 9.91
C GLY A 168 -6.80 -19.37 8.60
N GLN A 169 -7.47 -19.04 7.50
CA GLN A 169 -7.08 -19.49 6.16
C GLN A 169 -6.23 -18.43 5.47
N ASN A 170 -5.24 -18.89 4.70
CA ASN A 170 -4.40 -18.00 3.90
C ASN A 170 -5.19 -17.40 2.73
N LYS A 171 -5.05 -16.10 2.50
CA LYS A 171 -5.64 -15.45 1.32
C LYS A 171 -4.93 -15.87 0.02
N LYS A 172 -3.72 -16.41 0.10
CA LYS A 172 -3.04 -17.07 -1.02
C LYS A 172 -3.49 -18.52 -1.10
N THR A 173 -4.07 -18.91 -2.23
CA THR A 173 -4.48 -20.29 -2.49
C THR A 173 -3.32 -21.27 -2.25
N GLY A 174 -3.58 -22.32 -1.46
CA GLY A 174 -2.57 -23.31 -1.06
C GLY A 174 -1.56 -22.84 0.00
N GLY A 175 -1.72 -21.62 0.53
CA GLY A 175 -0.90 -21.12 1.63
C GLY A 175 -1.19 -21.83 2.95
N ALA A 176 -0.21 -21.80 3.87
CA ALA A 176 -0.36 -22.40 5.19
C ALA A 176 -1.46 -21.69 6.00
N VAL A 177 -2.22 -22.48 6.76
CA VAL A 177 -3.19 -21.99 7.74
C VAL A 177 -2.47 -21.29 8.90
N SER A 178 -3.19 -20.41 9.58
CA SER A 178 -2.73 -19.74 10.79
C SER A 178 -2.36 -20.75 11.88
N THR A 179 -1.24 -20.50 12.56
CA THR A 179 -0.81 -21.28 13.74
C THR A 179 -1.09 -20.55 15.05
N ALA A 180 -1.38 -19.24 15.00
CA ALA A 180 -1.64 -18.42 16.18
C ALA A 180 -3.14 -18.20 16.42
N ALA A 181 -3.91 -17.99 15.35
CA ALA A 181 -5.30 -17.55 15.42
C ALA A 181 -6.30 -18.69 15.26
N GLN A 182 -7.37 -18.61 16.04
CA GLN A 182 -8.47 -19.57 16.05
C GLN A 182 -9.80 -18.81 15.98
N THR A 183 -10.74 -19.27 15.17
CA THR A 183 -12.12 -18.80 15.25
C THR A 183 -12.93 -19.67 16.17
N ARG A 184 -13.73 -19.02 17.03
CA ARG A 184 -14.54 -19.69 18.03
C ARG A 184 -15.93 -19.08 18.14
N VAL A 185 -16.87 -19.86 18.66
CA VAL A 185 -18.26 -19.44 18.86
C VAL A 185 -18.85 -19.99 20.15
N GLU A 186 -19.93 -19.37 20.60
CA GLU A 186 -20.71 -19.79 21.76
C GLU A 186 -22.12 -19.20 21.70
N ASN A 187 -23.10 -19.89 22.30
CA ASN A 187 -24.37 -19.29 22.68
C ASN A 187 -24.43 -19.19 24.21
N VAL A 188 -24.79 -18.02 24.74
CA VAL A 188 -24.87 -17.77 26.19
C VAL A 188 -26.29 -17.42 26.62
N GLY A 189 -26.76 -17.99 27.73
CA GLY A 189 -28.12 -17.76 28.26
C GLY A 189 -28.30 -16.41 28.98
N ALA A 190 -27.21 -15.83 29.47
CA ALA A 190 -27.18 -14.44 29.92
C ALA A 190 -26.22 -13.68 29.02
N GLY A 191 -26.67 -12.53 28.50
CA GLY A 191 -25.81 -11.65 27.72
C GLY A 191 -24.53 -11.39 28.51
N ARG A 192 -23.39 -11.85 27.99
CA ARG A 192 -22.09 -11.60 28.60
C ARG A 192 -21.75 -10.16 28.27
N ALA A 193 -22.29 -9.23 29.06
CA ALA A 193 -21.95 -7.83 28.92
C ALA A 193 -20.43 -7.73 29.03
N PRO A 194 -19.72 -7.15 28.04
CA PRO A 194 -18.33 -6.79 28.26
C PRO A 194 -18.29 -5.99 29.56
N SER A 195 -17.30 -6.22 30.43
CA SER A 195 -17.07 -5.29 31.53
C SER A 195 -16.87 -3.92 30.88
N VAL A 196 -17.90 -3.07 30.97
CA VAL A 196 -18.03 -1.81 30.24
C VAL A 196 -16.93 -0.90 30.79
N PRO A 197 -15.76 -0.91 30.15
CA PRO A 197 -15.52 0.07 29.10
C PRO A 197 -14.90 -0.48 27.78
N GLN A 198 -14.97 -1.77 27.45
CA GLN A 198 -14.17 -2.35 26.34
C GLN A 198 -14.86 -2.46 24.94
N ILE A 199 -16.00 -1.80 24.70
CA ILE A 199 -16.66 -1.84 23.37
C ILE A 199 -15.84 -1.01 22.37
N LEU A 200 -15.36 -1.67 21.31
CA LEU A 200 -14.64 -1.02 20.21
C LEU A 200 -15.59 -0.51 19.11
N ARG A 201 -16.65 -1.27 18.81
CA ARG A 201 -17.58 -0.96 17.72
C ARG A 201 -18.97 -1.55 17.97
N ASN A 202 -20.00 -0.79 17.62
CA ASN A 202 -21.38 -1.29 17.51
C ASN A 202 -21.76 -1.45 16.03
N PHE A 203 -22.52 -2.50 15.74
CA PHE A 203 -23.10 -2.80 14.45
C PHE A 203 -24.62 -2.81 14.60
N SER A 204 -25.29 -2.05 13.74
CA SER A 204 -26.74 -1.96 13.72
C SER A 204 -27.23 -2.07 12.28
N GLY A 205 -28.26 -2.86 12.04
CA GLY A 205 -28.86 -3.04 10.73
C GLY A 205 -30.21 -3.75 10.80
N LEU A 206 -30.88 -3.85 9.66
CA LEU A 206 -32.09 -4.66 9.53
C LEU A 206 -31.73 -6.16 9.48
N ALA A 207 -32.74 -7.03 9.52
CA ALA A 207 -32.53 -8.46 9.32
C ALA A 207 -31.95 -8.74 7.92
N SER A 208 -31.16 -9.82 7.78
CA SER A 208 -30.49 -10.19 6.54
C SER A 208 -29.55 -9.11 5.97
N GLN A 209 -28.98 -8.27 6.84
CA GLN A 209 -28.00 -7.25 6.45
C GLN A 209 -26.60 -7.65 6.90
N GLN A 210 -25.61 -7.22 6.11
CA GLN A 210 -24.20 -7.28 6.47
C GLN A 210 -23.72 -5.86 6.80
N ALA A 211 -22.93 -5.73 7.85
CA ALA A 211 -22.21 -4.52 8.21
C ALA A 211 -20.72 -4.78 8.20
N ASP A 212 -19.99 -3.98 7.43
CA ASP A 212 -18.54 -4.07 7.32
C ASP A 212 -17.87 -3.01 8.20
N TRP A 213 -16.81 -3.42 8.89
CA TRP A 213 -15.92 -2.54 9.62
C TRP A 213 -14.49 -2.73 9.14
N LYS A 214 -14.01 -1.77 8.35
CA LYS A 214 -12.60 -1.62 8.03
C LYS A 214 -11.99 -0.59 8.96
N SER A 215 -11.03 -0.99 9.77
CA SER A 215 -10.44 -0.08 10.74
C SER A 215 -9.44 0.85 10.07
N SER A 216 -9.47 2.14 10.39
CA SER A 216 -8.48 3.13 9.91
C SER A 216 -7.11 2.88 10.55
N GLU A 217 -7.11 2.34 11.77
CA GLU A 217 -5.93 1.90 12.51
C GLU A 217 -6.11 0.43 12.88
N PRO A 218 -5.12 -0.44 12.66
CA PRO A 218 -5.30 -1.85 12.91
C PRO A 218 -5.51 -2.14 14.41
N ILE A 219 -6.30 -3.17 14.70
CA ILE A 219 -6.49 -3.66 16.07
C ILE A 219 -5.44 -4.72 16.34
N VAL A 220 -4.64 -4.54 17.39
CA VAL A 220 -3.61 -5.50 17.79
C VAL A 220 -4.15 -6.41 18.88
N ILE A 221 -4.21 -7.71 18.62
CA ILE A 221 -4.62 -8.75 19.58
C ILE A 221 -3.38 -9.51 20.05
N LEU A 222 -3.02 -9.33 21.31
CA LEU A 222 -1.90 -10.03 21.95
C LEU A 222 -2.23 -11.52 22.19
N PRO A 223 -1.23 -12.40 22.33
CA PRO A 223 -1.44 -13.78 22.75
C PRO A 223 -2.27 -13.88 24.03
N GLY A 224 -3.29 -14.75 24.05
CA GLY A 224 -4.21 -14.89 25.19
C GLY A 224 -5.35 -13.87 25.23
N TYR A 225 -5.56 -13.11 24.16
CA TYR A 225 -6.71 -12.23 23.98
C TYR A 225 -7.49 -12.61 22.72
N GLY A 226 -8.73 -12.16 22.64
CA GLY A 226 -9.55 -12.27 21.44
C GLY A 226 -10.41 -11.04 21.19
N LEU A 227 -10.77 -10.85 19.92
CA LEU A 227 -11.79 -9.92 19.46
C LEU A 227 -13.10 -10.68 19.35
N THR A 228 -14.04 -10.37 20.24
CA THR A 228 -15.36 -11.00 20.31
C THR A 228 -16.41 -10.08 19.75
N VAL A 229 -17.27 -10.61 18.89
CA VAL A 229 -18.53 -10.00 18.45
C VAL A 229 -19.67 -10.69 19.19
N HIS A 230 -20.50 -9.91 19.87
CA HIS A 230 -21.67 -10.37 20.62
C HIS A 230 -22.93 -9.80 20.01
N HIS A 231 -23.91 -10.67 19.75
CA HIS A 231 -25.26 -10.25 19.32
C HIS A 231 -26.13 -9.94 20.55
N TRP A 232 -26.84 -8.81 20.54
CA TRP A 232 -27.70 -8.34 21.64
C TRP A 232 -29.16 -8.77 21.51
N GLY A 233 -29.57 -9.27 20.34
CA GLY A 233 -30.83 -10.00 20.18
C GLY A 233 -30.67 -11.46 20.58
N ALA A 234 -31.54 -11.94 21.48
CA ALA A 234 -31.62 -13.37 21.79
C ALA A 234 -32.30 -14.13 20.65
N ALA A 235 -31.96 -15.40 20.46
CA ALA A 235 -32.50 -16.24 19.38
C ALA A 235 -32.27 -15.66 17.97
N VAL A 236 -31.09 -15.06 17.77
CA VAL A 236 -30.63 -14.54 16.49
C VAL A 236 -29.32 -15.22 16.12
N ASP A 237 -29.17 -15.60 14.85
CA ASP A 237 -27.92 -16.12 14.33
C ASP A 237 -26.91 -14.99 14.09
N LEU A 238 -25.62 -15.32 14.15
CA LEU A 238 -24.53 -14.36 13.97
C LEU A 238 -23.44 -15.00 13.11
N GLY A 239 -23.14 -14.37 11.98
CA GLY A 239 -21.99 -14.65 11.14
C GLY A 239 -20.95 -13.54 11.24
N VAL A 240 -19.68 -13.89 11.35
CA VAL A 240 -18.58 -12.92 11.42
C VAL A 240 -17.43 -13.37 10.54
N SER A 241 -16.93 -12.46 9.71
CA SER A 241 -15.66 -12.65 9.00
C SER A 241 -14.60 -11.72 9.56
N PHE A 242 -13.39 -12.23 9.73
CA PHE A 242 -12.24 -11.46 10.16
C PHE A 242 -11.17 -11.46 9.07
N GLU A 243 -10.46 -10.34 8.94
CA GLU A 243 -9.24 -10.24 8.14
C GLU A 243 -8.09 -9.71 9.00
N TRP A 244 -6.95 -10.39 8.93
CA TRP A 244 -5.78 -10.02 9.73
C TRP A 244 -4.48 -10.50 9.09
N PHE A 245 -3.37 -10.19 9.75
CA PHE A 245 -2.08 -10.83 9.55
C PHE A 245 -1.41 -11.08 10.90
N GLU A 246 -0.37 -11.92 10.90
CA GLU A 246 0.41 -12.25 12.08
C GLU A 246 1.77 -11.56 12.04
N GLU A 247 2.22 -11.04 13.19
CA GLU A 247 3.57 -10.49 13.43
C GLU A 247 4.18 -11.04 14.72
#